data_AF-A0A6G3WUA6-F1
#
_entry.id   AF-A0A6G3WUA6-F1
#
_cell.length_a   1.000
_cell.length_b   1.000
_cell.length_c   1.000
_cell.angle_alpha   90.00
_cell.angle_beta   90.00
_cell.angle_gamma   90.00
#
_symmetry.space_group_name_H-M   'P 1'
#
loop_
_entity.id
_entity.type
_entity.pdbx_description
1 polymer ?
#
loop_
_entity_poly.entity_id
_entity_poly.type
_entity_poly.pdbx_seq_one_letter_code
_entity_poly.pdbx_strand_id
1 'polypeptide(L)'
;AAGFPILRTVSGTAVFEGADALWIDPSTVIVGTGFRTNPDGAAEVASAVAGLGARVVTVPLAPGVQHLLGTVVFLDRSTAVV
;
A
#
# COMPACT_ATOMS: atom_id res chain seq x y z
N ALA A 1 -19.22 15.01 -9.96
CA ALA A 1 -18.17 14.23 -9.25
C ALA A 1 -17.43 13.36 -10.28
N ALA A 2 -16.12 13.16 -10.14
CA ALA A 2 -15.27 12.52 -11.17
C ALA A 2 -15.48 11.00 -11.35
N GLY A 3 -16.46 10.38 -10.68
CA GLY A 3 -16.69 8.93 -10.73
C GLY A 3 -15.77 8.09 -9.83
N PHE A 4 -14.83 8.73 -9.12
CA PHE A 4 -13.89 8.08 -8.20
C PHE A 4 -14.18 8.51 -6.76
N PRO A 5 -14.85 7.68 -5.94
CA PRO A 5 -15.15 8.03 -4.55
C PRO A 5 -13.87 7.99 -3.71
N ILE A 6 -13.79 8.91 -2.74
CA ILE A 6 -12.75 8.85 -1.69
C ILE A 6 -13.22 7.84 -0.65
N LEU A 7 -12.51 6.72 -0.51
CA LEU A 7 -12.84 5.67 0.46
C LEU A 7 -12.49 6.07 1.89
N ARG A 8 -11.36 6.77 2.06
CA ARG A 8 -10.86 7.17 3.36
C ARG A 8 -9.90 8.36 3.28
N THR A 9 -9.93 9.19 4.31
CA THR A 9 -8.87 10.14 4.63
C THR A 9 -8.12 9.61 5.84
N VAL A 10 -6.82 9.38 5.70
CA VAL A 10 -5.95 8.92 6.79
C VAL A 10 -5.83 10.04 7.83
N SER A 11 -5.86 9.71 9.12
CA SER A 11 -5.90 10.70 10.20
C SER A 11 -5.22 10.21 11.48
N GLY A 12 -5.05 11.12 12.45
CA GLY A 12 -4.40 10.81 13.72
C GLY A 12 -2.89 10.58 13.57
N THR A 13 -2.39 9.47 14.12
CA THR A 13 -0.99 9.06 14.01
C THR A 13 -0.68 8.32 12.71
N ALA A 14 -1.70 7.93 11.95
CA ALA A 14 -1.53 7.19 10.73
C ALA A 14 -0.88 8.07 9.64
N VAL A 15 0.16 7.53 9.01
CA VAL A 15 0.83 8.15 7.87
C VAL A 15 0.92 7.10 6.77
N PHE A 16 0.53 7.50 5.55
CA PHE A 16 0.51 6.65 4.37
C PHE A 16 0.83 7.47 3.14
N GLU A 17 1.72 6.95 2.29
CA GLU A 17 1.96 7.47 0.96
C GLU A 17 1.67 6.39 -0.08
N GLY A 18 0.95 6.73 -1.16
CA GLY A 18 0.47 5.76 -2.16
C GLY A 18 1.57 4.94 -2.84
N ALA A 19 2.80 5.45 -2.82
CA ALA A 19 4.01 4.78 -3.26
C ALA A 19 4.34 3.47 -2.50
N ASP A 20 3.74 3.26 -1.33
CA ASP A 20 3.86 2.03 -0.56
C ASP A 20 2.76 1.00 -0.82
N ALA A 21 1.69 1.35 -1.53
CA ALA A 21 0.57 0.44 -1.83
C ALA A 21 0.60 -0.03 -3.29
N LEU A 22 1.01 -1.28 -3.49
CA LEU A 22 1.09 -1.90 -4.81
C LEU A 22 0.02 -2.97 -4.96
N TRP A 23 -0.96 -2.75 -5.85
CA TRP A 23 -1.93 -3.77 -6.25
C TRP A 23 -1.23 -4.82 -7.11
N ILE A 24 -1.28 -6.08 -6.69
CA ILE A 24 -0.68 -7.20 -7.45
C ILE A 24 -1.72 -8.05 -8.16
N ASP A 25 -2.97 -8.01 -7.68
CA ASP A 25 -4.15 -8.61 -8.30
C ASP A 25 -5.41 -7.88 -7.78
N PRO A 26 -6.62 -8.13 -8.34
CA PRO A 26 -7.85 -7.43 -7.93
C PRO A 26 -8.25 -7.56 -6.46
N SER A 27 -7.67 -8.52 -5.73
CA SER A 27 -8.01 -8.85 -4.35
C SER A 27 -6.84 -8.70 -3.38
N THR A 28 -5.64 -8.32 -3.84
CA THR A 28 -4.45 -8.26 -2.99
C THR A 28 -3.65 -6.98 -3.24
N VAL A 29 -3.37 -6.25 -2.15
CA VAL A 29 -2.47 -5.09 -2.11
C VAL A 29 -1.27 -5.42 -1.23
N ILE A 30 -0.06 -5.15 -1.71
CA ILE A 30 1.13 -5.15 -0.85
C ILE A 30 1.29 -3.74 -0.30
N VAL A 31 1.47 -3.61 1.02
CA VAL A 31 1.72 -2.32 1.69
C VAL A 31 3.08 -2.35 2.38
N GLY A 32 4.01 -1.51 1.94
CA GLY A 32 5.28 -1.28 2.60
C GLY A 32 5.10 -0.53 3.92
N THR A 33 5.78 -0.96 4.98
CA THR A 33 5.85 -0.22 6.25
C THR A 33 7.28 0.13 6.62
N GLY A 34 7.51 1.38 6.98
CA GLY A 34 8.86 1.91 7.23
C GLY A 34 8.84 3.43 7.33
N PHE A 35 9.60 4.08 6.44
CA PHE A 35 9.89 5.52 6.56
C PHE A 35 8.70 6.43 6.27
N ARG A 36 7.89 6.11 5.24
CA ARG A 36 6.79 6.98 4.77
C ARG A 36 5.41 6.46 5.13
N THR A 37 5.26 5.15 5.29
CA THR A 37 4.01 4.53 5.74
C THR A 37 4.26 3.80 7.06
N ASN A 38 3.48 4.11 8.09
CA ASN A 38 3.60 3.47 9.41
C ASN A 38 2.53 2.37 9.61
N PRO A 39 2.62 1.55 10.68
CA PRO A 39 1.66 0.47 10.92
C PRO A 39 0.20 0.95 10.99
N ASP A 40 -0.05 2.11 11.59
CA ASP A 40 -1.39 2.71 11.66
C ASP A 40 -1.91 3.07 10.25
N GLY A 41 -1.06 3.65 9.40
CA GLY A 41 -1.38 3.94 8.00
C GLY A 41 -1.67 2.67 7.19
N ALA A 42 -0.88 1.62 7.37
CA ALA A 42 -1.13 0.33 6.73
C ALA A 42 -2.47 -0.29 7.20
N ALA A 43 -2.82 -0.15 8.47
CA ALA A 43 -4.10 -0.61 9.01
C ALA A 43 -5.29 0.19 8.44
N GLU A 44 -5.14 1.51 8.28
CA GLU A 44 -6.14 2.37 7.65
C GLU A 44 -6.41 1.95 6.19
N VAL A 45 -5.35 1.65 5.43
CA VAL A 45 -5.44 1.11 4.06
C VAL A 45 -6.10 -0.26 4.06
N ALA A 46 -5.69 -1.17 4.96
CA ALA A 46 -6.28 -2.51 5.07
C ALA A 46 -7.79 -2.45 5.32
N SER A 47 -8.23 -1.58 6.23
CA SER A 47 -9.66 -1.38 6.50
C SER A 47 -10.40 -0.82 5.29
N ALA A 48 -9.79 0.10 4.53
CA ALA A 48 -10.42 0.70 3.36
C ALA A 48 -10.60 -0.31 2.22
N VAL A 49 -9.58 -1.12 1.92
CA VAL A 49 -9.64 -2.10 0.83
C VAL A 49 -10.44 -3.36 1.19
N ALA A 50 -10.57 -3.69 2.47
CA ALA A 50 -11.47 -4.75 2.93
C ALA A 50 -12.92 -4.48 2.55
N GLY A 51 -13.35 -3.21 2.57
CA GLY A 51 -14.67 -2.79 2.08
C GLY A 51 -14.90 -3.03 0.58
N LEU A 52 -13.82 -3.26 -0.18
CA LEU A 52 -13.85 -3.60 -1.61
C LEU A 52 -13.65 -5.10 -1.87
N GLY A 53 -13.54 -5.93 -0.82
CA GLY A 53 -13.26 -7.37 -0.95
C GLY A 53 -11.79 -7.70 -1.22
N ALA A 54 -10.87 -6.75 -1.03
CA ALA A 54 -9.43 -6.97 -1.13
C ALA A 54 -8.77 -7.07 0.26
N ARG A 55 -7.56 -7.64 0.30
CA ARG A 55 -6.74 -7.78 1.51
C ARG A 55 -5.37 -7.13 1.35
N VAL A 56 -4.77 -6.77 2.47
CA VAL A 56 -3.40 -6.25 2.52
C VAL A 56 -2.41 -7.33 2.94
N VAL A 57 -1.25 -7.37 2.29
CA VAL A 57 -0.04 -8.04 2.74
C VAL A 57 0.97 -6.97 3.13
N THR A 58 1.30 -6.87 4.41
CA THR A 58 2.27 -5.87 4.88
C THR A 58 3.69 -6.38 4.74
N VAL A 59 4.59 -5.53 4.24
CA VAL A 59 6.02 -5.83 4.06
C VAL A 59 6.87 -4.79 4.79
N PRO A 60 7.70 -5.18 5.77
CA PRO A 60 8.61 -4.23 6.41
C PRO A 60 9.72 -3.81 5.44
N LEU A 61 9.96 -2.52 5.33
CA LEU A 61 11.02 -1.94 4.50
C LEU A 61 12.32 -1.79 5.31
N ALA A 62 13.45 -1.99 4.63
CA ALA A 62 14.76 -1.82 5.24
C ALA A 62 15.05 -0.34 5.57
N PRO A 63 15.94 -0.05 6.53
CA PRO A 63 16.36 1.32 6.85
C PRO A 63 16.86 2.07 5.61
N GLY A 64 16.41 3.31 5.42
CA GLY A 64 16.80 4.17 4.30
C GLY A 64 16.00 3.94 3.01
N VAL A 65 15.16 2.91 2.92
CA VAL A 65 14.21 2.74 1.81
C VAL A 65 13.08 3.75 1.98
N GLN A 66 12.87 4.59 0.96
CA GLN A 66 11.82 5.60 1.00
C GLN A 66 10.42 5.01 0.79
N HIS A 67 10.28 4.11 -0.19
CA HIS A 67 9.00 3.51 -0.58
C HIS A 67 9.16 2.10 -1.14
N LEU A 68 8.09 1.30 -1.06
CA LEU A 68 8.04 -0.05 -1.65
C LEU A 68 8.28 -0.03 -3.18
N LEU A 69 7.74 0.94 -3.93
CA LEU A 69 7.93 1.00 -5.39
C LEU A 69 9.40 1.17 -5.82
N GLY A 70 10.26 1.68 -4.94
CA GLY A 70 11.70 1.78 -5.18
C GLY A 70 12.47 0.49 -4.91
N THR A 71 11.81 -0.51 -4.30
CA THR A 71 12.40 -1.80 -3.92
C THR A 71 11.94 -2.93 -4.85
N VAL A 72 10.72 -2.83 -5.40
CA VAL A 72 10.18 -3.83 -6.31
C VAL A 72 9.40 -3.18 -7.44
N VAL A 73 9.67 -3.62 -8.67
CA VAL A 73 8.97 -3.17 -9.87
C VAL A 73 8.39 -4.38 -10.59
N PHE A 74 7.06 -4.45 -10.71
CA PHE A 74 6.37 -5.50 -11.46
C PHE A 74 6.43 -5.21 -12.96
N LEU A 75 7.03 -6.12 -13.72
CA LEU A 75 7.16 -6.00 -15.17
C LEU A 75 6.03 -6.75 -15.90
N ASP A 76 5.55 -7.84 -15.31
CA ASP A 76 4.46 -8.67 -15.84
C ASP A 76 3.80 -9.47 -14.70
N ARG A 77 2.74 -10.23 -15.00
CA ARG A 77 1.94 -11.03 -14.06
C ARG A 77 2.76 -11.91 -13.10
N SER A 78 3.90 -12.42 -13.56
CA SER A 78 4.76 -13.32 -12.78
C SER A 78 6.22 -12.87 -12.75
N THR A 79 6.52 -11.60 -13.06
CA THR A 79 7.89 -11.10 -13.19
C THR A 79 8.05 -9.77 -12.48
N ALA A 80 9.07 -9.65 -11.62
CA ALA A 80 9.44 -8.42 -10.95
C ALA A 80 10.96 -8.23 -10.91
N VAL A 81 11.41 -6.99 -10.81
CA VAL A 81 12.79 -6.59 -10.51
C VAL A 81 12.87 -6.17 -9.06
N VAL A 82 13.91 -6.62 -8.35
CA VAL A 82 14.23 -6.31 -6.95
C VAL A 82 15.69 -5.91 -6.80
#